data_AF-A0A345XIE1-F1
#
_entry.id   AF-A0A345XIE1-F1
#
_cell.length_a   1.000
_cell.length_b   1.000
_cell.length_c   1.000
_cell.angle_alpha   90.00
_cell.angle_beta   90.00
_cell.angle_gamma   90.00
#
_symmetry.space_group_name_H-M   'P 1'
#
loop_
_entity.id
_entity.type
_entity.pdbx_description
1 polymer ?
#
loop_
_entity_poly.entity_id
_entity_poly.type
_entity_poly.pdbx_seq_one_letter_code
_entity_poly.pdbx_strand_id
1 'polypeptide(L)'
;MRHTDVATAACGYWHRRGLHTEPGQVVTAPGAPLLLLALLAGAAATPAGPAPGALGERAVRREAVTGATAAPGVTAAPGASAAPGQAPAAGGPPEGGGPGGAPPGGQGPTGQGPGAVLLPRPSAAWHAPQARLLGRPVHPVPVPAECGGVPDPFALLEAVRRARADGGDPRVLLLSVADDPTGTTAPPELLHEVCEAAVNEGLLIVSDESWRDTSHSTRDTVVVSPAEMVGDGHADSVVVLAGLNAALLPPGLSAGIARFPDSDYGRALGDHVREVLGALHTGLHGPDADAAAEALAEPAHVRERRAAEAALHGAYAAALHDEFTAAGALCRPPQVGRHLYVDLEQSRTRLAAHGIEDAAALEAELVRRLGPYATGGHRVGDDPLGLRVRISTEVLAAGVPSADVRAADVRAADVRAADVRAPGARPMELPGVPEALEAVHTALAELLASD
;
A
#
# COMPACT_ATOMS: atom_id res chain seq x y z
N MET A 1 -14.20 28.03 14.27
CA MET A 1 -14.75 26.67 14.10
C MET A 1 -13.56 25.74 14.16
N ARG A 2 -13.53 24.86 15.16
CA ARG A 2 -12.28 24.39 15.78
C ARG A 2 -12.34 22.87 15.79
N HIS A 3 -11.36 22.17 15.20
CA HIS A 3 -11.01 20.74 15.25
C HIS A 3 -12.10 19.68 15.60
N THR A 4 -12.88 19.88 16.66
CA THR A 4 -14.09 19.15 17.08
C THR A 4 -15.10 18.91 15.96
N ASP A 5 -15.32 19.86 15.05
CA ASP A 5 -16.30 19.71 13.95
C ASP A 5 -15.86 18.62 12.96
N VAL A 6 -14.57 18.62 12.55
CA VAL A 6 -13.99 17.61 11.67
C VAL A 6 -13.95 16.25 12.36
N ALA A 7 -13.56 16.20 13.63
CA ALA A 7 -13.54 14.96 14.41
C ALA A 7 -14.93 14.32 14.51
N THR A 8 -15.97 15.13 14.75
CA THR A 8 -17.36 14.66 14.79
C THR A 8 -17.83 14.15 13.43
N ALA A 9 -17.51 14.87 12.35
CA ALA A 9 -17.82 14.44 10.99
C ALA A 9 -17.10 13.13 10.63
N ALA A 10 -15.84 12.97 11.05
CA ALA A 10 -15.06 11.74 10.87
C ALA A 10 -15.68 10.54 11.60
N CYS A 11 -16.25 10.75 12.79
CA CYS A 11 -16.99 9.70 13.50
C CYS A 11 -18.18 9.21 12.66
N GLY A 12 -18.95 10.14 12.07
CA GLY A 12 -20.03 9.81 11.16
C GLY A 12 -19.56 9.07 9.90
N TYR A 13 -18.41 9.48 9.34
CA TYR A 13 -17.77 8.82 8.20
C TYR A 13 -17.45 7.35 8.48
N TRP A 14 -16.78 7.05 9.60
CA TRP A 14 -16.44 5.69 9.98
C TRP A 14 -17.66 4.88 10.44
N HIS A 15 -18.65 5.49 11.10
CA HIS A 15 -19.87 4.80 11.48
C HIS A 15 -20.65 4.27 10.26
N ARG A 16 -20.72 5.05 9.16
CA ARG A 16 -21.30 4.58 7.89
C ARG A 16 -20.53 3.43 7.23
N ARG A 17 -19.32 3.13 7.72
CA ARG A 17 -18.42 2.07 7.27
C ARG A 17 -18.27 0.95 8.30
N GLY A 18 -19.18 0.86 9.27
CA GLY A 18 -19.18 -0.20 10.30
C GLY A 18 -18.27 0.04 11.50
N LEU A 19 -17.53 1.16 11.53
CA LEU A 19 -16.58 1.45 12.61
C LEU A 19 -17.16 2.47 13.59
N HIS A 20 -17.62 1.97 14.74
CA HIS A 20 -17.95 2.84 15.89
C HIS A 20 -16.71 3.64 16.31
N THR A 21 -16.88 4.95 16.38
CA THR A 21 -15.80 5.90 16.62
C THR A 21 -16.33 7.09 17.40
N GLU A 22 -15.62 7.45 18.45
CA GLU A 22 -15.87 8.64 19.27
C GLU A 22 -14.87 9.75 18.95
N PRO A 23 -15.21 11.05 19.13
CA PRO A 23 -14.33 12.16 18.76
C PRO A 23 -12.94 12.11 19.42
N GLY A 24 -12.83 11.54 20.62
CA GLY A 24 -11.55 11.36 21.34
C GLY A 24 -10.57 10.42 20.63
N GLN A 25 -11.07 9.51 19.78
CA GLN A 25 -10.28 8.58 18.98
C GLN A 25 -9.75 9.21 17.69
N VAL A 26 -10.17 10.44 17.35
CA VAL A 26 -9.83 11.06 16.06
C VAL A 26 -8.69 12.06 16.21
N VAL A 27 -7.72 11.96 15.31
CA VAL A 27 -6.69 12.98 15.07
C VAL A 27 -6.78 13.42 13.62
N THR A 28 -6.63 14.72 13.37
CA THR A 28 -6.64 15.30 12.02
C THR A 28 -5.33 16.00 11.71
N ALA A 29 -4.94 16.03 10.44
CA ALA A 29 -3.79 16.81 9.97
C ALA A 29 -4.03 17.30 8.53
N PRO A 30 -3.18 18.20 7.99
CA PRO A 30 -3.24 18.61 6.58
C PRO A 30 -3.05 17.47 5.55
N GLY A 31 -2.72 16.25 5.98
CA GLY A 31 -2.67 15.08 5.11
C GLY A 31 -2.30 13.79 5.85
N ALA A 32 -2.60 12.65 5.23
CA ALA A 32 -2.24 11.33 5.76
C ALA A 32 -0.72 11.11 5.93
N PRO A 33 0.18 11.65 5.07
CA PRO A 33 1.63 11.52 5.30
C PRO A 33 2.10 12.12 6.63
N LEU A 34 1.55 13.27 7.05
CA LEU A 34 1.88 13.90 8.33
C LEU A 34 1.34 13.11 9.52
N LEU A 35 0.13 12.54 9.40
CA LEU A 35 -0.42 11.64 10.42
C LEU A 35 0.46 10.39 10.58
N LEU A 36 0.88 9.78 9.48
CA LEU A 36 1.76 8.61 9.53
C LEU A 36 3.13 8.96 10.12
N LEU A 37 3.73 10.09 9.75
CA LEU A 37 5.00 10.55 10.33
C LEU A 37 4.88 10.70 11.86
N ALA A 38 3.86 11.42 12.33
CA ALA A 38 3.63 11.61 13.76
C ALA A 38 3.30 10.29 14.49
N LEU A 39 2.54 9.40 13.86
CA LEU A 39 2.23 8.06 14.38
C LEU A 39 3.49 7.21 14.54
N LEU A 40 4.35 7.18 13.52
CA LEU A 40 5.59 6.41 13.55
C LEU A 40 6.60 6.99 14.55
N ALA A 41 6.56 8.29 14.84
CA ALA A 41 7.34 8.91 15.91
C ALA A 41 6.84 8.45 17.29
N GLY A 42 5.52 8.38 17.49
CA GLY A 42 4.91 7.95 18.76
C GLY A 42 4.99 6.47 19.05
N ALA A 43 4.87 5.62 18.02
CA ALA A 43 4.96 4.17 18.17
C ALA A 43 6.33 3.68 18.69
N ALA A 44 7.37 4.51 18.64
CA ALA A 44 8.69 4.22 19.20
C ALA A 44 8.82 4.59 20.69
N ALA A 45 7.98 5.50 21.19
CA ALA A 45 8.04 6.01 22.57
C ALA A 45 7.24 5.15 23.56
N THR A 46 6.33 4.30 23.08
CA THR A 46 5.46 3.48 23.94
C THR A 46 6.13 2.12 24.23
N PRO A 47 6.52 1.83 25.50
CA PRO A 47 7.33 0.66 25.85
C PRO A 47 6.58 -0.68 25.79
N ALA A 48 5.27 -0.68 25.56
CA ALA A 48 4.46 -1.86 25.36
C ALA A 48 3.63 -1.69 24.08
N GLY A 49 3.89 -2.53 23.07
CA GLY A 49 2.94 -2.73 21.98
C GLY A 49 1.65 -3.41 22.49
N PRO A 50 0.65 -3.65 21.63
CA PRO A 50 -0.50 -4.47 22.02
C PRO A 50 0.01 -5.81 22.59
N ALA A 51 -0.50 -6.21 23.76
CA ALA A 51 -0.06 -7.44 24.39
C ALA A 51 -0.34 -8.63 23.45
N PRO A 52 0.63 -9.53 23.20
CA PRO A 52 0.38 -10.68 22.34
C PRO A 52 -0.72 -11.53 22.96
N GLY A 53 -1.79 -11.77 22.20
CA GLY A 53 -2.89 -12.62 22.63
C GLY A 53 -2.45 -14.08 22.74
N ALA A 54 -2.77 -14.72 23.86
CA ALA A 54 -2.63 -16.16 24.00
C ALA A 54 -3.71 -16.90 23.19
N LEU A 55 -3.56 -16.94 21.87
CA LEU A 55 -4.32 -17.85 21.01
C LEU A 55 -3.54 -19.17 20.89
N GLY A 56 -3.81 -20.13 21.77
CA GLY A 56 -3.11 -21.41 21.65
C GLY A 56 -3.28 -22.48 22.72
N GLU A 57 -4.41 -22.61 23.43
CA GLU A 57 -4.64 -23.85 24.24
C GLU A 57 -6.07 -24.42 24.20
N ARG A 58 -7.03 -23.80 23.50
CA ARG A 58 -8.43 -24.30 23.50
C ARG A 58 -8.87 -25.10 22.28
N ALA A 59 -7.99 -25.38 21.32
CA ALA A 59 -8.35 -26.15 20.11
C ALA A 59 -7.95 -27.65 20.14
N VAL A 60 -7.28 -28.18 21.18
CA VAL A 60 -6.82 -29.59 21.21
C VAL A 60 -7.66 -30.51 22.11
N ARG A 61 -8.79 -30.03 22.66
CA ARG A 61 -9.70 -30.88 23.48
C ARG A 61 -11.10 -30.96 22.92
N ARG A 62 -11.26 -31.39 21.67
CA ARG A 62 -12.53 -31.97 21.23
C ARG A 62 -12.42 -32.93 20.06
N GLU A 63 -11.53 -33.91 20.12
CA GLU A 63 -11.68 -35.13 19.32
C GLU A 63 -11.02 -36.32 20.03
N ALA A 64 -11.75 -36.86 20.99
CA ALA A 64 -11.50 -38.17 21.56
C ALA A 64 -12.85 -38.86 21.79
N VAL A 65 -13.51 -39.24 20.71
CA VAL A 65 -14.46 -40.35 20.72
C VAL A 65 -14.12 -41.26 19.56
N THR A 66 -13.48 -42.35 19.95
CA THR A 66 -13.21 -43.62 19.26
C THR A 66 -14.28 -44.09 18.26
N GLY A 67 -13.81 -44.63 17.12
CA GLY A 67 -14.60 -45.45 16.20
C GLY A 67 -13.74 -46.04 15.10
N ALA A 68 -13.00 -47.11 15.43
CA ALA A 68 -12.11 -47.83 14.53
C ALA A 68 -12.85 -48.65 13.47
N THR A 69 -12.30 -48.72 12.25
CA THR A 69 -12.21 -49.97 11.45
C THR A 69 -11.07 -49.88 10.43
N ALA A 70 -10.27 -50.94 10.40
CA ALA A 70 -9.02 -51.15 9.66
C ALA A 70 -9.23 -51.51 8.17
N ALA A 71 -8.45 -50.93 7.24
CA ALA A 71 -7.33 -51.53 6.44
C ALA A 71 -7.76 -52.31 5.15
N PRO A 72 -6.88 -52.70 4.19
CA PRO A 72 -5.41 -52.50 4.04
C PRO A 72 -4.87 -52.21 2.60
N GLY A 73 -3.55 -51.98 2.48
CA GLY A 73 -2.67 -52.24 1.31
C GLY A 73 -2.47 -51.05 0.36
N VAL A 74 -1.26 -50.62 -0.02
CA VAL A 74 -0.28 -51.36 -0.82
C VAL A 74 1.14 -50.75 -0.70
N THR A 75 2.10 -51.64 -0.43
CA THR A 75 3.57 -51.72 -0.65
C THR A 75 4.45 -50.51 -1.05
N ALA A 76 5.58 -50.44 -0.34
CA ALA A 76 6.81 -49.70 -0.63
C ALA A 76 7.74 -50.36 -1.68
N ALA A 77 8.72 -49.61 -2.21
CA ALA A 77 10.20 -49.82 -2.16
C ALA A 77 10.93 -49.08 -3.35
N PRO A 78 12.29 -49.07 -3.47
CA PRO A 78 13.14 -47.93 -3.06
C PRO A 78 14.32 -47.57 -4.03
N GLY A 79 15.22 -46.64 -3.62
CA GLY A 79 16.60 -46.47 -4.12
C GLY A 79 16.95 -45.02 -4.51
N ALA A 80 18.14 -44.43 -4.29
CA ALA A 80 19.43 -44.90 -3.79
C ALA A 80 20.30 -43.70 -3.34
N SER A 81 21.32 -44.01 -2.55
CA SER A 81 22.33 -43.14 -1.92
C SER A 81 23.58 -42.93 -2.80
N ALA A 82 24.27 -41.78 -2.70
CA ALA A 82 25.74 -41.67 -2.59
C ALA A 82 26.21 -40.22 -2.33
N ALA A 83 27.19 -40.06 -1.44
CA ALA A 83 27.86 -38.81 -1.02
C ALA A 83 29.29 -38.68 -1.65
N PRO A 84 30.27 -37.94 -1.09
CA PRO A 84 30.59 -36.52 -1.34
C PRO A 84 32.05 -36.27 -1.84
N GLY A 85 32.42 -35.04 -2.20
CA GLY A 85 33.82 -34.61 -2.43
C GLY A 85 33.97 -33.09 -2.29
N GLN A 86 34.61 -32.58 -1.24
CA GLN A 86 36.04 -32.26 -1.07
C GLN A 86 36.51 -30.95 -1.73
N ALA A 87 36.89 -30.00 -0.87
CA ALA A 87 37.62 -28.77 -1.14
C ALA A 87 39.12 -29.01 -1.36
N PRO A 88 39.85 -27.98 -1.81
CA PRO A 88 41.21 -27.77 -1.33
C PRO A 88 41.47 -26.35 -0.83
N ALA A 89 42.43 -26.26 0.09
CA ALA A 89 42.98 -25.05 0.67
C ALA A 89 44.44 -24.83 0.20
N ALA A 90 44.90 -23.57 0.26
CA ALA A 90 46.19 -23.09 0.80
C ALA A 90 46.99 -22.12 -0.12
N GLY A 91 47.46 -21.02 0.49
CA GLY A 91 48.68 -20.28 0.09
C GLY A 91 48.57 -18.74 0.10
N GLY A 92 49.10 -18.05 1.12
CA GLY A 92 49.43 -16.61 1.13
C GLY A 92 50.95 -16.36 1.16
N PRO A 93 51.47 -15.18 1.59
CA PRO A 93 51.24 -13.77 1.18
C PRO A 93 52.61 -13.15 0.67
N PRO A 94 52.93 -11.81 0.59
CA PRO A 94 52.92 -10.83 1.72
C PRO A 94 52.75 -9.30 1.39
N GLU A 95 52.74 -8.49 2.47
CA GLU A 95 53.04 -7.03 2.63
C GLU A 95 52.15 -5.95 1.95
N GLY A 96 51.74 -4.83 2.56
CA GLY A 96 51.99 -4.18 3.85
C GLY A 96 51.47 -2.73 3.79
N GLY A 97 51.00 -2.17 4.92
CA GLY A 97 50.72 -0.72 5.06
C GLY A 97 49.45 -0.35 5.84
N GLY A 98 49.57 -0.08 7.15
CA GLY A 98 48.55 0.63 7.93
C GLY A 98 48.54 2.15 7.62
N PRO A 99 47.66 2.98 8.24
CA PRO A 99 47.55 3.05 9.71
C PRO A 99 46.13 3.30 10.26
N GLY A 100 46.00 3.26 11.60
CA GLY A 100 44.97 4.04 12.33
C GLY A 100 43.99 3.21 13.15
N GLY A 101 44.37 2.84 14.38
CA GLY A 101 43.51 2.16 15.33
C GLY A 101 42.38 3.04 15.88
N ALA A 102 41.16 2.54 15.80
CA ALA A 102 40.04 2.96 16.65
C ALA A 102 39.91 1.96 17.81
N PRO A 103 39.56 2.40 19.03
CA PRO A 103 39.51 1.52 20.20
C PRO A 103 38.34 0.53 20.09
N PRO A 104 38.41 -0.66 20.72
CA PRO A 104 37.28 -1.58 20.77
C PRO A 104 36.25 -1.03 21.75
N GLY A 105 35.21 -0.38 21.23
CA GLY A 105 34.01 -0.09 22.00
C GLY A 105 33.25 -1.39 22.25
N GLY A 106 33.17 -1.82 23.50
CA GLY A 106 32.40 -2.99 23.90
C GLY A 106 30.93 -2.85 23.46
N GLN A 107 30.47 -3.81 22.68
CA GLN A 107 29.04 -3.98 22.40
C GLN A 107 28.39 -4.61 23.64
N GLY A 108 27.84 -3.77 24.51
CA GLY A 108 26.71 -4.20 25.31
C GLY A 108 25.47 -4.35 24.41
N PRO A 109 24.48 -5.18 24.77
CA PRO A 109 23.23 -5.25 24.02
C PRO A 109 22.44 -3.96 24.28
N THR A 110 22.68 -2.91 23.50
CA THR A 110 21.83 -1.71 23.49
C THR A 110 20.63 -1.99 22.58
N GLY A 111 19.76 -2.88 23.04
CA GLY A 111 18.49 -3.18 22.38
C GLY A 111 17.50 -2.05 22.65
N GLN A 112 17.39 -1.11 21.72
CA GLN A 112 16.19 -0.31 21.41
C GLN A 112 16.52 0.58 20.21
N GLY A 113 16.72 -0.04 19.04
CA GLY A 113 16.66 0.69 17.79
C GLY A 113 15.24 1.23 17.56
N PRO A 114 15.07 2.28 16.75
CA PRO A 114 13.74 2.82 16.45
C PRO A 114 12.98 1.75 15.64
N GLY A 115 12.04 1.04 16.28
CA GLY A 115 11.52 -0.26 15.82
C GLY A 115 11.18 -0.31 14.33
N ALA A 116 11.41 -1.43 13.65
CA ALA A 116 11.27 -1.50 12.21
C ALA A 116 9.81 -1.47 11.72
N VAL A 117 9.61 -1.01 10.49
CA VAL A 117 8.31 -0.95 9.80
C VAL A 117 8.29 -1.96 8.65
N LEU A 118 7.27 -2.82 8.61
CA LEU A 118 7.03 -3.73 7.49
C LEU A 118 6.02 -3.11 6.54
N LEU A 119 6.28 -3.23 5.24
CA LEU A 119 5.42 -2.70 4.16
C LEU A 119 5.20 -3.78 3.09
N PRO A 120 4.01 -3.84 2.48
CA PRO A 120 3.80 -4.52 1.20
C PRO A 120 4.79 -4.03 0.13
N ARG A 121 5.12 -4.90 -0.83
CA ARG A 121 5.94 -4.57 -2.00
C ARG A 121 5.19 -4.96 -3.28
N PRO A 122 4.77 -3.98 -4.11
CA PRO A 122 4.91 -2.52 -3.94
C PRO A 122 4.05 -1.93 -2.80
N SER A 123 4.29 -0.68 -2.42
CA SER A 123 3.48 0.11 -1.46
C SER A 123 3.31 1.56 -1.91
N ALA A 124 2.37 2.29 -1.31
CA ALA A 124 2.16 3.69 -1.67
C ALA A 124 3.45 4.52 -1.49
N ALA A 125 3.77 5.35 -2.47
CA ALA A 125 5.07 6.05 -2.55
C ALA A 125 5.39 6.93 -1.32
N TRP A 126 4.37 7.30 -0.54
CA TRP A 126 4.51 8.14 0.64
C TRP A 126 4.70 7.35 1.95
N HIS A 127 4.52 6.02 1.97
CA HIS A 127 4.66 5.18 3.17
C HIS A 127 6.11 5.09 3.67
N ALA A 128 7.01 4.51 2.87
CA ALA A 128 8.41 4.29 3.25
C ALA A 128 9.18 5.58 3.60
N PRO A 129 8.97 6.73 2.91
CA PRO A 129 9.62 7.98 3.29
C PRO A 129 9.37 8.41 4.74
N GLN A 130 8.18 8.19 5.30
CA GLN A 130 7.90 8.61 6.69
C GLN A 130 8.76 7.85 7.70
N ALA A 131 8.92 6.54 7.51
CA ALA A 131 9.80 5.72 8.35
C ALA A 131 11.27 6.12 8.18
N ARG A 132 11.73 6.37 6.95
CA ARG A 132 13.11 6.76 6.64
C ARG A 132 13.47 8.12 7.24
N LEU A 133 12.55 9.08 7.23
CA LEU A 133 12.74 10.39 7.90
C LEU A 133 13.02 10.25 9.40
N LEU A 134 12.49 9.21 10.03
CA LEU A 134 12.69 8.89 11.45
C LEU A 134 13.88 7.94 11.70
N GLY A 135 14.65 7.59 10.66
CA GLY A 135 15.73 6.62 10.76
C GLY A 135 15.27 5.19 11.09
N ARG A 136 13.99 4.87 10.87
CA ARG A 136 13.43 3.54 11.13
C ARG A 136 13.75 2.59 9.97
N PRO A 137 14.23 1.36 10.24
CA PRO A 137 14.39 0.35 9.20
C PRO A 137 13.05 0.02 8.54
N VAL A 138 13.06 -0.15 7.22
CA VAL A 138 11.88 -0.55 6.42
C VAL A 138 12.15 -1.92 5.83
N HIS A 139 11.26 -2.88 6.12
CA HIS A 139 11.30 -4.23 5.57
C HIS A 139 10.17 -4.40 4.54
N PRO A 140 10.48 -4.35 3.23
CA PRO A 140 9.49 -4.65 2.21
C PRO A 140 9.19 -6.15 2.20
N VAL A 141 7.91 -6.49 2.11
CA VAL A 141 7.38 -7.86 2.12
C VAL A 141 6.57 -8.06 0.84
N PRO A 142 6.84 -9.08 0.02
CA PRO A 142 6.10 -9.35 -1.21
C PRO A 142 4.58 -9.42 -0.97
N VAL A 143 3.82 -8.83 -1.88
CA VAL A 143 2.36 -9.06 -1.97
C VAL A 143 2.06 -10.38 -2.69
N PRO A 144 0.92 -11.03 -2.43
CA PRO A 144 0.55 -12.26 -3.11
C PRO A 144 0.08 -11.98 -4.55
N ALA A 145 -0.20 -13.03 -5.33
CA ALA A 145 -0.53 -12.88 -6.75
C ALA A 145 -1.91 -12.21 -6.96
N GLU A 146 -2.82 -12.37 -6.00
CA GLU A 146 -4.23 -12.03 -6.07
C GLU A 146 -4.48 -10.53 -5.87
N CYS A 147 -3.73 -9.88 -4.98
CA CYS A 147 -3.91 -8.46 -4.65
C CYS A 147 -2.59 -7.77 -4.23
N GLY A 148 -2.60 -6.45 -4.23
CA GLY A 148 -1.61 -5.60 -3.57
C GLY A 148 -2.09 -5.10 -2.20
N GLY A 149 -1.38 -4.15 -1.61
CA GLY A 149 -1.76 -3.47 -0.38
C GLY A 149 -1.60 -4.28 0.92
N VAL A 150 -1.61 -5.60 0.85
CA VAL A 150 -1.32 -6.50 1.97
C VAL A 150 -0.17 -7.45 1.61
N PRO A 151 0.74 -7.77 2.55
CA PRO A 151 1.79 -8.75 2.30
C PRO A 151 1.22 -10.16 2.20
N ASP A 152 1.97 -11.07 1.58
CA ASP A 152 1.74 -12.50 1.75
C ASP A 152 1.93 -12.88 3.24
N PRO A 153 0.97 -13.60 3.88
CA PRO A 153 1.04 -13.92 5.31
C PRO A 153 2.29 -14.70 5.71
N PHE A 154 2.74 -15.65 4.89
CA PHE A 154 3.93 -16.46 5.19
C PHE A 154 5.21 -15.63 5.03
N ALA A 155 5.30 -14.81 3.99
CA ALA A 155 6.40 -13.88 3.78
C ALA A 155 6.47 -12.85 4.91
N LEU A 156 5.34 -12.41 5.44
CA LEU A 156 5.26 -11.52 6.61
C LEU A 156 5.89 -12.16 7.84
N LEU A 157 5.45 -13.38 8.20
CA LEU A 157 5.99 -14.12 9.36
C LEU A 157 7.49 -14.38 9.19
N GLU A 158 7.92 -14.73 7.98
CA GLU A 158 9.35 -14.91 7.69
C GLU A 158 10.15 -13.60 7.84
N ALA A 159 9.63 -12.49 7.31
CA ALA A 159 10.28 -11.19 7.42
C ALA A 159 10.42 -10.75 8.88
N VAL A 160 9.39 -10.93 9.71
CA VAL A 160 9.44 -10.67 11.15
C VAL A 160 10.50 -11.54 11.83
N ARG A 161 10.49 -12.85 11.57
CA ARG A 161 11.46 -13.79 12.14
C ARG A 161 12.90 -13.44 11.78
N ARG A 162 13.15 -13.12 10.50
CA ARG A 162 14.49 -12.72 10.02
C ARG A 162 14.93 -11.40 10.67
N ALA A 163 14.07 -10.38 10.66
CA ALA A 163 14.38 -9.10 11.29
C ALA A 163 14.76 -9.24 12.77
N ARG A 164 14.04 -10.09 13.53
CA ARG A 164 14.37 -10.40 14.94
C ARG A 164 15.66 -11.19 15.10
N ALA A 165 15.92 -12.17 14.22
CA ALA A 165 17.15 -12.94 14.24
C ALA A 165 18.39 -12.06 13.98
N ASP A 166 18.23 -11.00 13.18
CA ASP A 166 19.25 -9.99 12.90
C ASP A 166 19.36 -8.93 14.02
N GLY A 167 18.69 -9.12 15.15
CA GLY A 167 18.69 -8.21 16.30
C GLY A 167 17.80 -6.97 16.13
N GLY A 168 17.00 -6.93 15.06
CA GLY A 168 16.00 -5.90 14.82
C GLY A 168 14.75 -6.10 15.66
N ASP A 169 13.90 -5.09 15.64
CA ASP A 169 12.70 -5.04 16.47
C ASP A 169 11.49 -4.56 15.66
N PRO A 170 10.89 -5.42 14.82
CA PRO A 170 9.71 -5.05 14.05
C PRO A 170 8.54 -4.71 14.97
N ARG A 171 7.92 -3.55 14.72
CA ARG A 171 6.85 -3.01 15.58
C ARG A 171 5.58 -2.62 14.84
N VAL A 172 5.67 -2.31 13.55
CA VAL A 172 4.55 -1.76 12.77
C VAL A 172 4.44 -2.52 11.46
N LEU A 173 3.23 -2.99 11.14
CA LEU A 173 2.83 -3.35 9.79
C LEU A 173 1.97 -2.21 9.24
N LEU A 174 2.39 -1.58 8.14
CA LEU A 174 1.57 -0.61 7.42
C LEU A 174 1.07 -1.27 6.13
N LEU A 175 -0.26 -1.33 5.97
CA LEU A 175 -0.94 -1.98 4.86
C LEU A 175 -2.03 -1.07 4.28
N SER A 176 -2.55 -1.42 3.11
CA SER A 176 -3.66 -0.74 2.44
C SER A 176 -4.74 -1.76 2.04
N VAL A 177 -5.98 -1.54 2.48
CA VAL A 177 -7.12 -2.42 2.10
C VAL A 177 -7.64 -2.13 0.68
N ALA A 178 -7.37 -0.92 0.21
CA ALA A 178 -7.55 -0.48 -1.17
C ALA A 178 -6.23 0.15 -1.60
N ASP A 179 -5.50 -0.53 -2.48
CA ASP A 179 -4.09 -0.26 -2.74
C ASP A 179 -3.89 0.72 -3.90
N ASP A 180 -3.16 1.81 -3.64
CA ASP A 180 -2.87 2.85 -4.65
C ASP A 180 -1.92 2.38 -5.76
N PRO A 181 -0.79 1.70 -5.47
CA PRO A 181 0.10 1.20 -6.51
C PRO A 181 -0.58 0.24 -7.47
N THR A 182 -1.26 -0.79 -6.92
CA THR A 182 -1.80 -1.89 -7.71
C THR A 182 -3.21 -1.67 -8.23
N GLY A 183 -3.96 -0.72 -7.65
CA GLY A 183 -5.36 -0.50 -7.99
C GLY A 183 -6.27 -1.64 -7.56
N THR A 184 -5.84 -2.48 -6.61
CA THR A 184 -6.59 -3.66 -6.16
C THR A 184 -7.11 -3.51 -4.74
N THR A 185 -8.05 -4.36 -4.36
CA THR A 185 -8.57 -4.46 -2.99
C THR A 185 -8.17 -5.79 -2.37
N ALA A 186 -7.84 -5.77 -1.08
CA ALA A 186 -7.50 -6.99 -0.35
C ALA A 186 -8.77 -7.84 -0.15
N PRO A 187 -8.78 -9.12 -0.56
CA PRO A 187 -9.85 -10.05 -0.22
C PRO A 187 -10.00 -10.19 1.30
N PRO A 188 -11.23 -10.23 1.85
CA PRO A 188 -11.42 -10.33 3.30
C PRO A 188 -10.72 -11.53 3.95
N GLU A 189 -10.71 -12.68 3.30
CA GLU A 189 -10.10 -13.89 3.83
C GLU A 189 -8.58 -13.71 4.00
N LEU A 190 -7.92 -13.18 2.96
CA LEU A 190 -6.49 -12.89 3.00
C LEU A 190 -6.16 -11.76 3.99
N LEU A 191 -6.98 -10.71 4.03
CA LEU A 191 -6.80 -9.62 5.00
C LEU A 191 -6.89 -10.15 6.44
N HIS A 192 -7.81 -11.07 6.71
CA HIS A 192 -7.94 -11.72 8.01
C HIS A 192 -6.66 -12.49 8.39
N GLU A 193 -6.11 -13.31 7.48
CA GLU A 193 -4.87 -14.06 7.71
C GLU A 193 -3.68 -13.14 8.00
N VAL A 194 -3.54 -12.03 7.26
CA VAL A 194 -2.49 -11.03 7.48
C VAL A 194 -2.67 -10.34 8.84
N CYS A 195 -3.89 -9.97 9.20
CA CYS A 195 -4.20 -9.37 10.50
C CYS A 195 -3.89 -10.32 11.65
N GLU A 196 -4.28 -11.59 11.53
CA GLU A 196 -3.98 -12.63 12.52
C GLU A 196 -2.47 -12.80 12.68
N ALA A 197 -1.72 -12.92 11.58
CA ALA A 197 -0.27 -13.01 11.60
C ALA A 197 0.38 -11.80 12.29
N ALA A 198 -0.05 -10.58 11.96
CA ALA A 198 0.48 -9.36 12.55
C ALA A 198 0.19 -9.24 14.05
N VAL A 199 -1.03 -9.58 14.47
CA VAL A 199 -1.45 -9.56 15.88
C VAL A 199 -0.68 -10.60 16.70
N ASN A 200 -0.53 -11.82 16.19
CA ASN A 200 0.23 -12.89 16.85
C ASN A 200 1.72 -12.51 17.01
N GLU A 201 2.25 -11.70 16.10
CA GLU A 201 3.59 -11.15 16.17
C GLU A 201 3.70 -9.86 17.00
N GLY A 202 2.60 -9.37 17.58
CA GLY A 202 2.56 -8.16 18.41
C GLY A 202 2.84 -6.87 17.64
N LEU A 203 2.51 -6.83 16.35
CA LEU A 203 2.68 -5.65 15.50
C LEU A 203 1.47 -4.71 15.64
N LEU A 204 1.74 -3.40 15.69
CA LEU A 204 0.72 -2.38 15.42
C LEU A 204 0.39 -2.41 13.93
N ILE A 205 -0.88 -2.63 13.59
CA ILE A 205 -1.38 -2.52 12.23
C ILE A 205 -1.77 -1.06 11.99
N VAL A 206 -1.18 -0.46 10.96
CA VAL A 206 -1.62 0.82 10.41
C VAL A 206 -2.32 0.54 9.09
N SER A 207 -3.64 0.73 9.06
CA SER A 207 -4.47 0.54 7.87
C SER A 207 -4.61 1.86 7.13
N ASP A 208 -3.99 1.98 5.96
CA ASP A 208 -4.26 3.08 5.03
C ASP A 208 -5.49 2.76 4.19
N GLU A 209 -6.58 3.47 4.48
CA GLU A 209 -7.86 3.33 3.80
C GLU A 209 -8.16 4.54 2.90
N SER A 210 -7.15 5.31 2.51
CA SER A 210 -7.33 6.53 1.69
C SER A 210 -8.14 6.28 0.41
N TRP A 211 -7.93 5.12 -0.23
CA TRP A 211 -8.59 4.76 -1.49
C TRP A 211 -9.86 3.92 -1.33
N ARG A 212 -10.30 3.63 -0.10
CA ARG A 212 -11.42 2.70 0.17
C ARG A 212 -12.73 3.07 -0.53
N ASP A 213 -12.94 4.37 -0.79
CA ASP A 213 -14.19 4.88 -1.35
C ASP A 213 -14.12 5.11 -2.87
N THR A 214 -13.11 4.53 -3.54
CA THR A 214 -12.88 4.68 -4.99
C THR A 214 -13.16 3.41 -5.79
N SER A 215 -13.93 2.47 -5.21
CA SER A 215 -14.27 1.20 -5.85
C SER A 215 -15.00 1.42 -7.18
N HIS A 216 -14.51 0.77 -8.23
CA HIS A 216 -15.02 0.86 -9.60
C HIS A 216 -16.39 0.19 -9.76
N SER A 217 -16.67 -0.83 -8.93
CA SER A 217 -17.89 -1.62 -8.99
C SER A 217 -18.42 -1.91 -7.59
N THR A 218 -19.72 -1.74 -7.40
CA THR A 218 -20.41 -2.03 -6.14
C THR A 218 -20.62 -3.53 -5.87
N ARG A 219 -20.25 -4.40 -6.82
CA ARG A 219 -20.45 -5.86 -6.75
C ARG A 219 -19.15 -6.64 -6.57
N ASP A 220 -18.02 -5.94 -6.50
CA ASP A 220 -16.71 -6.58 -6.41
C ASP A 220 -16.36 -6.87 -4.95
N THR A 221 -15.07 -7.06 -4.67
CA THR A 221 -14.56 -7.34 -3.33
C THR A 221 -15.00 -6.25 -2.34
N VAL A 222 -15.61 -6.69 -1.23
CA VAL A 222 -16.03 -5.78 -0.17
C VAL A 222 -14.79 -5.30 0.58
N VAL A 223 -14.60 -3.98 0.61
CA VAL A 223 -13.51 -3.37 1.40
C VAL A 223 -13.90 -3.36 2.87
N VAL A 224 -13.26 -4.23 3.65
CA VAL A 224 -13.43 -4.34 5.10
C VAL A 224 -12.24 -3.69 5.80
N SER A 225 -12.48 -2.97 6.90
CA SER A 225 -11.39 -2.40 7.69
C SER A 225 -10.74 -3.48 8.58
N PRO A 226 -9.40 -3.50 8.75
CA PRO A 226 -8.76 -4.36 9.74
C PRO A 226 -9.30 -4.09 11.15
N ALA A 227 -9.72 -2.86 11.45
CA ALA A 227 -10.30 -2.51 12.74
C ALA A 227 -11.67 -3.14 12.99
N GLU A 228 -12.37 -3.59 11.95
CA GLU A 228 -13.61 -4.38 12.06
C GLU A 228 -13.32 -5.88 12.19
N MET A 229 -12.27 -6.36 11.51
CA MET A 229 -11.91 -7.79 11.47
C MET A 229 -11.21 -8.29 12.72
N VAL A 230 -10.34 -7.45 13.27
CA VAL A 230 -9.56 -7.76 14.46
C VAL A 230 -10.53 -7.62 15.64
N GLY A 231 -11.24 -8.71 15.97
CA GLY A 231 -12.32 -8.71 16.94
C GLY A 231 -11.94 -8.18 18.33
N ASP A 232 -12.93 -8.07 19.23
CA ASP A 232 -12.86 -7.32 20.50
C ASP A 232 -11.61 -7.57 21.38
N GLY A 233 -10.98 -8.75 21.29
CA GLY A 233 -9.76 -9.07 22.06
C GLY A 233 -8.46 -8.41 21.56
N HIS A 234 -8.45 -7.86 20.35
CA HIS A 234 -7.23 -7.31 19.71
C HIS A 234 -7.46 -5.98 18.98
N ALA A 235 -8.66 -5.39 19.10
CA ALA A 235 -9.02 -4.11 18.49
C ALA A 235 -8.02 -2.98 18.79
N ASP A 236 -7.28 -3.10 19.90
CA ASP A 236 -6.19 -2.21 20.34
C ASP A 236 -4.98 -2.13 19.41
N SER A 237 -4.94 -2.99 18.38
CA SER A 237 -3.79 -3.15 17.51
C SER A 237 -3.93 -2.43 16.17
N VAL A 238 -5.05 -1.74 15.90
CA VAL A 238 -5.30 -1.11 14.59
C VAL A 238 -5.49 0.39 14.68
N VAL A 239 -4.64 1.14 13.97
CA VAL A 239 -4.85 2.55 13.65
C VAL A 239 -5.27 2.68 12.20
N VAL A 240 -6.38 3.37 11.94
CA VAL A 240 -6.89 3.57 10.58
C VAL A 240 -6.55 4.99 10.11
N LEU A 241 -5.93 5.11 8.94
CA LEU A 241 -5.62 6.38 8.27
C LEU A 241 -6.51 6.55 7.04
N ALA A 242 -6.94 7.78 6.76
CA ALA A 242 -7.56 8.13 5.49
C ALA A 242 -7.13 9.53 5.03
N GLY A 243 -6.51 9.61 3.86
CA GLY A 243 -6.28 10.84 3.12
C GLY A 243 -7.51 11.24 2.32
N LEU A 244 -8.14 12.35 2.68
CA LEU A 244 -9.45 12.73 2.13
C LEU A 244 -9.35 13.21 0.67
N ASN A 245 -8.16 13.62 0.21
CA ASN A 245 -7.90 14.06 -1.16
C ASN A 245 -7.96 12.94 -2.20
N ALA A 246 -7.94 11.66 -1.78
CA ALA A 246 -8.03 10.53 -2.69
C ALA A 246 -9.46 10.36 -3.26
N ALA A 247 -10.49 10.69 -2.49
CA ALA A 247 -11.89 10.41 -2.87
C ALA A 247 -12.91 11.47 -2.46
N LEU A 248 -12.66 12.25 -1.40
CA LEU A 248 -13.67 13.10 -0.77
C LEU A 248 -13.46 14.59 -1.02
N LEU A 249 -12.22 15.06 -1.03
CA LEU A 249 -11.94 16.49 -1.24
C LEU A 249 -11.82 16.83 -2.73
N PRO A 250 -12.21 18.05 -3.14
CA PRO A 250 -11.84 18.61 -4.43
C PRO A 250 -10.32 18.71 -4.65
N PRO A 251 -9.85 18.77 -5.90
CA PRO A 251 -8.45 19.03 -6.22
C PRO A 251 -7.92 20.31 -5.56
N GLY A 252 -6.68 20.26 -5.08
CA GLY A 252 -6.01 21.41 -4.45
C GLY A 252 -6.23 21.55 -2.94
N LEU A 253 -7.18 20.81 -2.35
CA LEU A 253 -7.35 20.70 -0.90
C LEU A 253 -6.75 19.40 -0.38
N SER A 254 -6.28 19.42 0.86
CA SER A 254 -5.66 18.26 1.51
C SER A 254 -6.04 18.17 2.97
N ALA A 255 -6.43 16.97 3.40
CA ALA A 255 -6.69 16.67 4.80
C ALA A 255 -6.49 15.17 5.02
N GLY A 256 -6.08 14.81 6.23
CA GLY A 256 -6.03 13.43 6.70
C GLY A 256 -6.77 13.28 8.01
N ILE A 257 -7.38 12.13 8.21
CA ILE A 257 -7.95 11.69 9.49
C ILE A 257 -7.33 10.37 9.92
N ALA A 258 -7.14 10.21 11.22
CA ALA A 258 -6.69 8.98 11.85
C ALA A 258 -7.67 8.58 12.95
N ARG A 259 -8.06 7.29 12.98
CA ARG A 259 -8.83 6.67 14.06
C ARG A 259 -7.91 5.78 14.88
N PHE A 260 -7.84 6.06 16.17
CA PHE A 260 -7.13 5.26 17.16
C PHE A 260 -8.10 4.27 17.84
N PRO A 261 -7.61 3.12 18.30
CA PRO A 261 -8.48 2.15 18.98
C PRO A 261 -8.97 2.71 20.33
N ASP A 262 -10.14 2.24 20.78
CA ASP A 262 -10.74 2.70 22.05
C ASP A 262 -10.14 1.96 23.26
N SER A 263 -8.87 2.24 23.52
CA SER A 263 -8.14 1.71 24.68
C SER A 263 -7.17 2.72 25.26
N ASP A 264 -6.62 2.40 26.43
CA ASP A 264 -5.58 3.22 27.07
C ASP A 264 -4.37 3.39 26.15
N TYR A 265 -3.98 2.32 25.46
CA TYR A 265 -2.90 2.37 24.48
C TYR A 265 -3.26 3.29 23.29
N GLY A 266 -4.45 3.12 22.70
CA GLY A 266 -4.92 3.96 21.61
C GLY A 266 -5.03 5.44 21.98
N ARG A 267 -5.52 5.75 23.18
CA ARG A 267 -5.58 7.11 23.72
C ARG A 267 -4.20 7.71 23.90
N ALA A 268 -3.27 6.99 24.54
CA ALA A 268 -1.90 7.45 24.74
C ALA A 268 -1.18 7.72 23.40
N LEU A 269 -1.35 6.83 22.43
CA LEU A 269 -0.78 6.99 21.09
C LEU A 269 -1.39 8.19 20.36
N GLY A 270 -2.71 8.37 20.43
CA GLY A 270 -3.39 9.54 19.87
C GLY A 270 -2.94 10.87 20.49
N ASP A 271 -2.73 10.90 21.82
CA ASP A 271 -2.21 12.08 22.51
C ASP A 271 -0.78 12.41 22.11
N HIS A 272 0.08 11.41 21.96
CA HIS A 272 1.43 11.62 21.46
C HIS A 272 1.45 12.13 20.02
N VAL A 273 0.58 11.59 19.15
CA VAL A 273 0.46 12.09 17.77
C VAL A 273 0.03 13.57 17.77
N ARG A 274 -0.91 13.97 18.63
CA ARG A 274 -1.29 15.38 18.80
C ARG A 274 -0.14 16.23 19.30
N GLU A 275 0.67 15.72 20.24
CA GLU A 275 1.86 16.40 20.75
C GLU A 275 2.89 16.66 19.63
N VAL A 276 3.20 15.64 18.82
CA VAL A 276 4.12 15.75 17.69
C VAL A 276 3.60 16.76 16.65
N LEU A 277 2.33 16.68 16.27
CA LEU A 277 1.74 17.64 15.32
C LEU A 277 1.75 19.07 15.89
N GLY A 278 1.47 19.22 17.18
CA GLY A 278 1.57 20.50 17.88
C GLY A 278 2.98 21.09 17.88
N ALA A 279 4.00 20.25 18.11
CA ALA A 279 5.41 20.64 18.06
C ALA A 279 5.88 21.01 16.66
N LEU A 280 5.32 20.38 15.63
CA LEU A 280 5.55 20.73 14.21
C LEU A 280 4.77 21.98 13.78
N HIS A 281 3.95 22.57 14.67
CA HIS A 281 3.05 23.67 14.37
C HIS A 281 2.19 23.41 13.13
N THR A 282 1.76 22.14 12.97
CA THR A 282 0.90 21.71 11.89
C THR A 282 -0.47 21.32 12.42
N GLY A 283 -1.51 21.62 11.66
CA GLY A 283 -2.88 21.34 12.05
C GLY A 283 -3.83 21.64 10.90
N LEU A 284 -4.96 20.93 10.87
CA LEU A 284 -6.01 21.17 9.90
C LEU A 284 -6.82 22.40 10.31
N HIS A 285 -6.75 23.46 9.51
CA HIS A 285 -7.30 24.77 9.86
C HIS A 285 -7.96 25.46 8.66
N GLY A 286 -8.84 26.42 8.95
CA GLY A 286 -9.45 27.29 7.94
C GLY A 286 -10.20 26.52 6.84
N PRO A 287 -10.01 26.87 5.56
CA PRO A 287 -10.81 26.31 4.47
C PRO A 287 -10.64 24.80 4.31
N ASP A 288 -9.46 24.25 4.58
CA ASP A 288 -9.22 22.80 4.49
C ASP A 288 -10.00 22.04 5.58
N ALA A 289 -10.13 22.62 6.78
CA ALA A 289 -10.91 22.04 7.87
C ALA A 289 -12.41 22.08 7.58
N ASP A 290 -12.92 23.21 7.07
CA ASP A 290 -14.33 23.38 6.73
C ASP A 290 -14.72 22.43 5.57
N ALA A 291 -13.89 22.34 4.53
CA ALA A 291 -14.09 21.42 3.42
C ALA A 291 -13.99 19.95 3.86
N ALA A 292 -13.07 19.61 4.77
CA ALA A 292 -12.98 18.27 5.33
C ALA A 292 -14.24 17.90 6.12
N ALA A 293 -14.73 18.78 6.99
CA ALA A 293 -15.96 18.54 7.76
C ALA A 293 -17.18 18.35 6.83
N GLU A 294 -17.32 19.19 5.81
CA GLU A 294 -18.40 19.05 4.81
C GLU A 294 -18.27 17.75 4.03
N ALA A 295 -17.07 17.43 3.53
CA ALA A 295 -16.86 16.22 2.74
C ALA A 295 -17.09 14.94 3.56
N LEU A 296 -16.67 14.92 4.83
CA LEU A 296 -16.91 13.82 5.77
C LEU A 296 -18.38 13.67 6.17
N ALA A 297 -19.21 14.70 6.02
CA ALA A 297 -20.66 14.56 6.16
C ALA A 297 -21.31 13.82 4.96
N GLU A 298 -20.56 13.60 3.88
CA GLU A 298 -20.99 12.93 2.64
C GLU A 298 -22.33 13.47 2.08
N PRO A 299 -22.46 14.81 1.89
CA PRO A 299 -23.62 15.39 1.21
C PRO A 299 -23.76 14.82 -0.21
N ALA A 300 -24.95 14.93 -0.79
CA ALA A 300 -25.29 14.31 -2.08
C ALA A 300 -24.26 14.61 -3.18
N HIS A 301 -23.83 15.86 -3.31
CA HIS A 301 -22.87 16.27 -4.33
C HIS A 301 -21.48 15.62 -4.17
N VAL A 302 -21.04 15.30 -2.95
CA VAL A 302 -19.78 14.57 -2.70
C VAL A 302 -19.94 13.10 -3.10
N ARG A 303 -21.04 12.47 -2.68
CA ARG A 303 -21.33 11.07 -3.02
C ARG A 303 -21.49 10.86 -4.53
N GLU A 304 -22.22 11.74 -5.20
CA GLU A 304 -22.44 11.72 -6.64
C GLU A 304 -21.14 11.92 -7.42
N ARG A 305 -20.33 12.93 -7.03
CA ARG A 305 -19.03 13.16 -7.66
C ARG A 305 -18.11 11.95 -7.49
N ARG A 306 -17.99 11.41 -6.28
CA ARG A 306 -17.16 10.23 -6.01
C ARG A 306 -17.59 9.02 -6.82
N ALA A 307 -18.90 8.74 -6.89
CA ALA A 307 -19.43 7.63 -7.68
C ALA A 307 -19.16 7.82 -9.17
N ALA A 308 -19.29 9.04 -9.69
CA ALA A 308 -19.00 9.35 -11.08
C ALA A 308 -17.50 9.24 -11.40
N GLU A 309 -16.62 9.73 -10.52
CA GLU A 309 -15.16 9.58 -10.65
C GLU A 309 -14.77 8.09 -10.62
N ALA A 310 -15.30 7.30 -9.69
CA ALA A 310 -14.99 5.87 -9.60
C ALA A 310 -15.46 5.10 -10.83
N ALA A 311 -16.65 5.41 -11.38
CA ALA A 311 -17.14 4.80 -12.61
C ALA A 311 -16.30 5.19 -13.84
N LEU A 312 -15.87 6.46 -13.92
CA LEU A 312 -15.01 6.95 -14.99
C LEU A 312 -13.65 6.24 -14.98
N HIS A 313 -12.95 6.28 -13.83
CA HIS A 313 -11.64 5.67 -13.70
C HIS A 313 -11.71 4.15 -13.78
N GLY A 314 -12.81 3.52 -13.36
CA GLY A 314 -13.03 2.09 -13.58
C GLY A 314 -13.10 1.71 -15.04
N ALA A 315 -13.84 2.48 -15.86
CA ALA A 315 -13.89 2.25 -17.30
C ALA A 315 -12.53 2.44 -17.98
N TYR A 316 -11.79 3.49 -17.60
CA TYR A 316 -10.43 3.73 -18.12
C TYR A 316 -9.45 2.65 -17.69
N ALA A 317 -9.49 2.24 -16.42
CA ALA A 317 -8.59 1.22 -15.89
C ALA A 317 -8.85 -0.14 -16.56
N ALA A 318 -10.12 -0.49 -16.80
CA ALA A 318 -10.49 -1.70 -17.54
C ALA A 318 -9.96 -1.67 -18.98
N ALA A 319 -10.15 -0.58 -19.71
CA ALA A 319 -9.65 -0.46 -21.09
C ALA A 319 -8.11 -0.53 -21.15
N LEU A 320 -7.41 0.13 -20.23
CA LEU A 320 -5.94 0.03 -20.15
C LEU A 320 -5.50 -1.39 -19.76
N HIS A 321 -6.21 -2.03 -18.84
CA HIS A 321 -5.91 -3.42 -18.45
C HIS A 321 -6.01 -4.36 -19.66
N ASP A 322 -7.06 -4.22 -20.47
CA ASP A 322 -7.23 -5.00 -21.70
C ASP A 322 -6.07 -4.76 -22.69
N GLU A 323 -5.66 -3.52 -22.92
CA GLU A 323 -4.52 -3.19 -23.82
C GLU A 323 -3.20 -3.81 -23.33
N PHE A 324 -2.87 -3.62 -22.05
CA PHE A 324 -1.61 -4.14 -21.49
C PHE A 324 -1.59 -5.66 -21.45
N THR A 325 -2.70 -6.30 -21.09
CA THR A 325 -2.78 -7.77 -21.07
C THR A 325 -2.78 -8.36 -22.48
N ALA A 326 -3.42 -7.72 -23.47
CA ALA A 326 -3.31 -8.09 -24.88
C ALA A 326 -1.87 -7.99 -25.40
N ALA A 327 -1.09 -7.03 -24.89
CA ALA A 327 0.32 -6.89 -25.18
C ALA A 327 1.23 -7.88 -24.41
N GLY A 328 0.66 -8.76 -23.60
CA GLY A 328 1.37 -9.82 -22.87
C GLY A 328 1.87 -9.44 -21.47
N ALA A 329 1.45 -8.29 -20.94
CA ALA A 329 1.76 -7.91 -19.56
C ALA A 329 0.95 -8.74 -18.55
N LEU A 330 1.52 -8.95 -17.36
CA LEU A 330 0.75 -9.41 -16.21
C LEU A 330 0.24 -8.21 -15.41
N CYS A 331 -1.08 -8.08 -15.35
CA CYS A 331 -1.76 -7.00 -14.64
C CYS A 331 -2.92 -7.60 -13.82
N ARG A 332 -2.95 -7.30 -12.52
CA ARG A 332 -4.14 -7.61 -11.71
C ARG A 332 -5.30 -6.75 -12.22
N PRO A 333 -6.54 -7.28 -12.31
CA PRO A 333 -7.70 -6.47 -12.67
C PRO A 333 -7.85 -5.31 -11.67
N PRO A 334 -7.88 -4.05 -12.14
CA PRO A 334 -8.06 -2.90 -11.27
C PRO A 334 -9.51 -2.87 -10.74
N GLN A 335 -9.64 -2.55 -9.45
CA GLN A 335 -10.90 -2.54 -8.69
C GLN A 335 -11.14 -1.21 -7.99
N VAL A 336 -10.07 -0.44 -7.72
CA VAL A 336 -10.10 0.83 -6.99
C VAL A 336 -9.12 1.83 -7.61
N GLY A 337 -9.28 3.09 -7.25
CA GLY A 337 -8.33 4.14 -7.52
C GLY A 337 -8.26 4.52 -8.99
N ARG A 338 -7.09 4.99 -9.40
CA ARG A 338 -6.86 5.65 -10.70
C ARG A 338 -5.66 5.09 -11.43
N HIS A 339 -5.19 3.92 -11.02
CA HIS A 339 -3.96 3.31 -11.51
C HIS A 339 -4.16 1.82 -11.75
N LEU A 340 -3.34 1.28 -12.64
CA LEU A 340 -3.08 -0.15 -12.77
C LEU A 340 -1.58 -0.41 -12.68
N TYR A 341 -1.20 -1.56 -12.13
CA TYR A 341 0.19 -1.95 -12.00
C TYR A 341 0.51 -3.07 -12.98
N VAL A 342 1.42 -2.74 -13.89
CA VAL A 342 1.77 -3.55 -15.05
C VAL A 342 3.12 -4.19 -14.78
N ASP A 343 3.18 -5.51 -14.94
CA ASP A 343 4.42 -6.29 -14.96
C ASP A 343 4.74 -6.72 -16.41
N LEU A 344 5.86 -6.21 -16.93
CA LEU A 344 6.38 -6.48 -18.27
C LEU A 344 7.62 -7.38 -18.23
N GLU A 345 7.88 -8.08 -17.12
CA GLU A 345 9.04 -8.96 -16.96
C GLU A 345 9.09 -10.06 -18.05
N GLN A 346 7.94 -10.54 -18.51
CA GLN A 346 7.82 -11.52 -19.61
C GLN A 346 8.37 -10.97 -20.93
N SER A 347 8.39 -9.65 -21.09
CA SER A 347 8.88 -8.94 -22.27
C SER A 347 10.32 -8.46 -22.12
N ARG A 348 11.05 -8.88 -21.07
CA ARG A 348 12.43 -8.44 -20.79
C ARG A 348 13.34 -8.48 -22.00
N THR A 349 13.34 -9.58 -22.77
CA THR A 349 14.21 -9.70 -23.95
C THR A 349 13.89 -8.66 -25.03
N ARG A 350 12.59 -8.36 -25.26
CA ARG A 350 12.15 -7.35 -26.24
C ARG A 350 12.46 -5.93 -25.77
N LEU A 351 12.26 -5.67 -24.47
CA LEU A 351 12.59 -4.39 -23.85
C LEU A 351 14.11 -4.13 -23.86
N ALA A 352 14.92 -5.16 -23.62
CA ALA A 352 16.38 -5.05 -23.69
C ALA A 352 16.89 -4.68 -25.10
N ALA A 353 16.20 -5.11 -26.17
CA ALA A 353 16.53 -4.68 -27.54
C ALA A 353 16.35 -3.16 -27.75
N HIS A 354 15.52 -2.53 -26.92
CA HIS A 354 15.30 -1.09 -26.86
C HIS A 354 16.17 -0.39 -25.81
N GLY A 355 17.13 -1.09 -25.19
CA GLY A 355 17.98 -0.56 -24.12
C GLY A 355 17.27 -0.41 -22.77
N ILE A 356 16.14 -1.09 -22.57
CA ILE A 356 15.34 -1.02 -21.35
C ILE A 356 15.59 -2.27 -20.52
N GLU A 357 16.42 -2.13 -19.49
CA GLU A 357 16.87 -3.26 -18.65
C GLU A 357 16.33 -3.20 -17.21
N ASP A 358 15.78 -2.05 -16.80
CA ASP A 358 15.33 -1.79 -15.44
C ASP A 358 14.07 -0.89 -15.38
N ALA A 359 13.52 -0.71 -14.16
CA ALA A 359 12.30 0.04 -13.93
C ALA A 359 12.43 1.54 -14.28
N ALA A 360 13.63 2.11 -14.19
CA ALA A 360 13.86 3.52 -14.45
C ALA A 360 13.93 3.82 -15.94
N ALA A 361 14.60 2.95 -16.72
CA ALA A 361 14.59 2.99 -18.18
C ALA A 361 13.19 2.75 -18.73
N LEU A 362 12.43 1.81 -18.15
CA LEU A 362 11.04 1.55 -18.54
C LEU A 362 10.15 2.77 -18.29
N GLU A 363 10.27 3.39 -17.11
CA GLU A 363 9.56 4.64 -16.80
C GLU A 363 9.91 5.73 -17.81
N ALA A 364 11.20 5.96 -18.07
CA ALA A 364 11.64 7.01 -18.99
C ALA A 364 11.07 6.82 -20.40
N GLU A 365 11.06 5.58 -20.91
CA GLU A 365 10.53 5.28 -22.24
C GLU A 365 9.01 5.45 -22.30
N LEU A 366 8.28 4.96 -21.30
CA LEU A 366 6.83 5.14 -21.25
C LEU A 366 6.45 6.60 -21.04
N VAL A 367 7.22 7.37 -20.27
CA VAL A 367 7.01 8.82 -20.13
C VAL A 367 7.24 9.55 -21.45
N ARG A 368 8.26 9.14 -22.22
CA ARG A 368 8.53 9.70 -23.54
C ARG A 368 7.39 9.46 -24.52
N ARG A 369 6.72 8.30 -24.44
CA ARG A 369 5.63 7.89 -25.35
C ARG A 369 4.25 8.38 -24.91
N LEU A 370 3.97 8.28 -23.61
CA LEU A 370 2.63 8.45 -23.05
C LEU A 370 2.51 9.72 -22.18
N GLY A 371 3.60 10.44 -21.91
CA GLY A 371 3.60 11.59 -21.00
C GLY A 371 3.78 11.20 -19.54
N PRO A 372 3.51 12.10 -18.57
CA PRO A 372 3.87 11.92 -17.15
C PRO A 372 3.00 10.89 -16.39
N TYR A 373 2.30 9.99 -17.11
CA TYR A 373 1.33 9.05 -16.55
C TYR A 373 1.92 7.67 -16.22
N ALA A 374 3.22 7.46 -16.48
CA ALA A 374 3.94 6.26 -16.11
C ALA A 374 4.85 6.52 -14.90
N THR A 375 4.87 5.59 -13.95
CA THR A 375 5.72 5.63 -12.74
C THR A 375 6.33 4.26 -12.53
N GLY A 376 7.65 4.13 -12.63
CA GLY A 376 8.35 2.85 -12.49
C GLY A 376 8.21 2.27 -11.08
N GLY A 377 8.23 0.93 -10.99
CA GLY A 377 8.08 0.19 -9.73
C GLY A 377 9.07 0.61 -8.63
N HIS A 378 10.27 1.03 -9.03
CA HIS A 378 11.30 1.54 -8.13
C HIS A 378 10.86 2.76 -7.29
N ARG A 379 9.88 3.56 -7.76
CA ARG A 379 9.35 4.73 -7.03
C ARG A 379 8.29 4.36 -5.99
N VAL A 380 7.70 3.17 -6.09
CA VAL A 380 6.71 2.63 -5.16
C VAL A 380 7.30 1.50 -4.29
N GLY A 381 8.63 1.47 -4.18
CA GLY A 381 9.35 0.55 -3.30
C GLY A 381 9.46 -0.89 -3.81
N ASP A 382 9.17 -1.14 -5.09
CA ASP A 382 9.44 -2.44 -5.72
C ASP A 382 10.91 -2.57 -6.19
N ASP A 383 11.26 -3.74 -6.68
CA ASP A 383 12.56 -4.08 -7.25
C ASP A 383 12.96 -3.09 -8.36
N PRO A 384 14.07 -2.34 -8.20
CA PRO A 384 14.56 -1.44 -9.24
C PRO A 384 14.89 -2.11 -10.57
N LEU A 385 15.22 -3.40 -10.55
CA LEU A 385 15.51 -4.17 -11.75
C LEU A 385 14.26 -4.79 -12.38
N GLY A 386 13.13 -4.82 -11.66
CA GLY A 386 11.88 -5.36 -12.17
C GLY A 386 11.27 -4.45 -13.23
N LEU A 387 10.86 -5.03 -14.37
CA LEU A 387 10.24 -4.27 -15.47
C LEU A 387 8.76 -4.01 -15.19
N ARG A 388 8.50 -3.31 -14.08
CA ARG A 388 7.16 -3.00 -13.59
C ARG A 388 6.92 -1.52 -13.56
N VAL A 389 5.69 -1.14 -13.87
CA VAL A 389 5.28 0.26 -13.99
C VAL A 389 3.84 0.43 -13.55
N ARG A 390 3.57 1.51 -12.83
CA ARG A 390 2.23 1.98 -12.56
C ARG A 390 1.81 2.95 -13.66
N ILE A 391 0.66 2.69 -14.26
CA ILE A 391 0.06 3.54 -15.29
C ILE A 391 -1.14 4.26 -14.68
N SER A 392 -1.20 5.58 -14.85
CA SER A 392 -2.35 6.37 -14.44
C SER A 392 -3.42 6.39 -15.52
N THR A 393 -4.67 6.21 -15.11
CA THR A 393 -5.86 6.39 -15.97
C THR A 393 -6.00 7.81 -16.52
N GLU A 394 -5.27 8.78 -15.96
CA GLU A 394 -5.16 10.15 -16.48
C GLU A 394 -4.56 10.19 -17.90
N VAL A 395 -3.85 9.14 -18.33
CA VAL A 395 -3.38 8.98 -19.72
C VAL A 395 -4.54 9.04 -20.73
N LEU A 396 -5.72 8.55 -20.35
CA LEU A 396 -6.93 8.63 -21.18
C LEU A 396 -7.73 9.90 -20.90
N ALA A 397 -7.71 10.37 -19.64
CA ALA A 397 -8.53 11.48 -19.21
C ALA A 397 -8.07 12.84 -19.74
N ALA A 398 -6.76 13.03 -19.95
CA ALA A 398 -6.19 14.29 -20.42
C ALA A 398 -6.43 14.56 -21.92
N GLY A 399 -6.81 13.54 -22.70
CA GLY A 399 -6.80 13.57 -24.16
C GLY A 399 -5.38 13.67 -24.74
N VAL A 400 -5.24 13.53 -26.08
CA VAL A 400 -3.93 13.62 -26.75
C VAL A 400 -3.29 14.99 -26.48
N PRO A 401 -2.06 15.07 -25.95
CA PRO A 401 -1.32 16.33 -25.88
C PRO A 401 -1.11 16.85 -27.31
N SER A 402 -1.63 18.04 -27.63
CA SER A 402 -1.15 18.73 -28.84
C SER A 402 0.33 19.06 -28.66
N ALA A 403 1.09 19.05 -29.75
CA ALA A 403 2.54 19.32 -29.76
C ALA A 403 2.95 20.69 -29.19
N ASP A 404 1.98 21.53 -28.83
CA ASP A 404 2.17 22.87 -28.27
C ASP A 404 2.03 22.96 -26.74
N VAL A 405 1.72 21.86 -26.03
CA VAL A 405 1.59 21.89 -24.57
C VAL A 405 2.94 21.61 -23.90
N ARG A 406 3.51 22.63 -23.24
CA ARG A 406 4.70 22.48 -22.41
C ARG A 406 4.37 21.65 -21.17
N ALA A 407 5.22 20.67 -20.85
CA ALA A 407 5.11 19.74 -19.72
C ALA A 407 4.94 20.39 -18.33
N ALA A 408 5.10 21.71 -18.20
CA ALA A 408 4.92 22.45 -16.95
C ALA A 408 3.46 22.88 -16.67
N ASP A 409 2.57 22.83 -17.68
CA ASP A 409 1.19 23.32 -17.56
C ASP A 409 0.14 22.22 -17.32
N VAL A 410 0.54 20.94 -17.34
CA VAL A 410 -0.36 19.83 -16.99
C VAL A 410 -0.31 19.60 -15.48
N ARG A 411 -1.07 20.38 -14.72
CA ARG A 411 -1.52 19.92 -13.41
C ARG A 411 -2.63 18.92 -13.65
N ALA A 412 -2.56 17.75 -13.02
CA ALA A 412 -3.54 16.64 -13.08
C ALA A 412 -4.95 16.99 -12.55
N ALA A 413 -5.36 18.26 -12.60
CA ALA A 413 -6.62 18.80 -12.11
C ALA A 413 -7.58 19.24 -13.23
N ASP A 414 -7.13 19.29 -14.49
CA ASP A 414 -7.89 19.90 -15.59
C ASP A 414 -8.70 18.92 -16.45
N VAL A 415 -8.82 17.65 -16.04
CA VAL A 415 -9.95 16.82 -16.50
C VAL A 415 -11.21 17.44 -15.89
N ARG A 416 -11.89 18.22 -16.72
CA ARG A 416 -12.98 19.10 -16.30
C ARG A 416 -14.03 18.29 -15.55
N ALA A 417 -14.27 18.65 -14.29
CA ALA A 417 -15.43 18.22 -13.51
C ALA A 417 -16.78 18.52 -14.20
N ALA A 418 -16.78 19.28 -15.30
CA ALA A 418 -17.93 19.54 -16.15
C ALA A 418 -18.29 18.34 -17.05
N ASP A 419 -17.32 17.58 -17.56
CA ASP A 419 -17.56 16.48 -18.49
C ASP A 419 -17.99 15.19 -17.75
N VAL A 420 -17.52 15.01 -16.51
CA VAL A 420 -17.94 13.93 -15.59
C VAL A 420 -19.42 14.07 -15.16
N ARG A 421 -20.02 15.26 -15.31
CA ARG A 421 -21.38 15.56 -14.82
C ARG A 421 -22.49 15.31 -15.84
N ALA A 422 -22.19 14.94 -17.08
CA ALA A 422 -23.22 14.66 -18.07
C ALA A 422 -23.87 13.27 -17.80
N PRO A 423 -25.14 13.20 -17.35
CA PRO A 423 -25.78 11.92 -17.05
C PRO A 423 -25.89 11.08 -18.33
N GLY A 424 -25.32 9.88 -18.32
CA GLY A 424 -25.39 8.94 -19.45
C GLY A 424 -24.26 9.06 -20.48
N ALA A 425 -23.27 9.95 -20.28
CA ALA A 425 -22.05 9.91 -21.07
C ALA A 425 -21.30 8.59 -20.81
N ARG A 426 -20.91 7.89 -21.89
CA ARG A 426 -20.11 6.68 -21.79
C ARG A 426 -18.64 7.10 -21.68
N PRO A 427 -17.91 6.73 -20.61
CA PRO A 427 -16.52 7.13 -20.41
C PRO A 427 -15.63 6.98 -21.64
N MET A 428 -15.73 5.85 -22.33
CA MET A 428 -14.91 5.53 -23.51
C MET A 428 -15.29 6.31 -24.78
N GLU A 429 -16.43 7.01 -24.78
CA GLU A 429 -16.89 7.84 -25.89
C GLU A 429 -16.63 9.34 -25.62
N LEU A 430 -15.97 9.68 -24.50
CA LEU A 430 -15.59 11.06 -24.23
C LEU A 430 -14.53 11.55 -25.24
N PRO A 431 -14.56 12.82 -25.64
CA PRO A 431 -13.63 13.36 -26.63
C PRO A 431 -12.16 13.14 -26.25
N GLY A 432 -11.36 12.63 -27.19
CA GLY A 432 -9.92 12.42 -26.99
C GLY A 432 -9.56 11.08 -26.33
N VAL A 433 -10.53 10.37 -25.74
CA VAL A 433 -10.29 9.06 -25.10
C VAL A 433 -9.97 7.97 -26.12
N PRO A 434 -10.71 7.81 -27.24
CA PRO A 434 -10.36 6.81 -28.26
C PRO A 434 -8.98 7.04 -28.85
N GLU A 435 -8.60 8.30 -29.11
CA GLU A 435 -7.30 8.65 -29.65
C GLU A 435 -6.17 8.40 -28.64
N ALA A 436 -6.40 8.67 -27.35
CA ALA A 436 -5.45 8.37 -26.29
C ALA A 436 -5.25 6.85 -26.10
N LEU A 437 -6.34 6.07 -26.19
CA LEU A 437 -6.26 4.61 -26.11
C LEU A 437 -5.49 4.02 -27.31
N GLU A 438 -5.75 4.51 -28.52
CA GLU A 438 -5.00 4.13 -29.73
C GLU A 438 -3.51 4.51 -29.62
N ALA A 439 -3.18 5.63 -28.98
CA ALA A 439 -1.80 6.01 -28.71
C ALA A 439 -1.11 5.04 -27.72
N VAL A 440 -1.83 4.57 -26.69
CA VAL A 440 -1.35 3.50 -25.79
C VAL A 440 -1.13 2.21 -26.57
N HIS A 441 -2.11 1.79 -27.37
CA HIS A 441 -2.00 0.60 -28.22
C HIS A 441 -0.76 0.65 -29.12
N THR A 442 -0.58 1.76 -29.85
CA THR A 442 0.55 1.99 -30.74
C THR A 442 1.88 1.96 -29.97
N ALA A 443 1.94 2.63 -28.81
CA ALA A 443 3.14 2.65 -27.99
C ALA A 443 3.55 1.24 -27.51
N LEU A 444 2.58 0.41 -27.13
CA LEU A 444 2.82 -0.97 -26.73
C LEU A 444 3.23 -1.84 -27.91
N ALA A 445 2.55 -1.72 -29.05
CA ALA A 445 2.87 -2.45 -30.26
C ALA A 445 4.31 -2.17 -30.72
N GLU A 446 4.74 -0.90 -30.72
CA GLU A 446 6.12 -0.53 -31.07
C GLU A 446 7.15 -1.05 -30.05
N LEU A 447 6.85 -0.93 -28.75
CA LEU A 447 7.77 -1.30 -27.68
C LEU A 447 7.95 -2.81 -27.53
N LEU A 448 6.89 -3.57 -27.84
CA LEU A 448 6.78 -5.01 -27.58
C LEU A 448 6.69 -5.84 -28.87
N ALA A 449 6.86 -5.22 -30.03
CA ALA A 449 6.98 -5.90 -31.32
C ALA A 449 8.07 -6.98 -31.26
N SER A 450 7.84 -8.05 -32.00
CA SER A 450 8.87 -9.06 -32.26
C SER A 450 9.63 -8.65 -33.52
N ASP A 451 10.96 -8.63 -33.45
CA ASP A 451 11.83 -8.50 -34.63
C ASP A 451 11.59 -9.63 -35.66
#